data_AF-A0A1Q5JU08-F1
#
_entry.id   AF-A0A1Q5JU08-F1
#
_cell.length_a   1.000
_cell.length_b   1.000
_cell.length_c   1.000
_cell.angle_alpha   90.00
_cell.angle_beta   90.00
_cell.angle_gamma   90.00
#
_symmetry.space_group_name_H-M   'P 1'
#
loop_
_entity.id
_entity.type
_entity.pdbx_description
1 polymer ?
#
loop_
_entity_poly.entity_id
_entity_poly.type
_entity_poly.pdbx_seq_one_letter_code
_entity_poly.pdbx_strand_id
1 'polypeptide(L)'
;MHDSQGLEPLVRGIPPIRSRRGPRRQKPAKLHADKGYDYGHLRRWLRSRSIRHRIARRGVESSTRLGRHRWVVERTVSWLAGCRRLHRRYEREAEHFLDFGGIAAALIGYRRLGRVST
;
A
#
# COMPACT_ATOMS: atom_id res chain seq x y z
N MET A 1 5.31 14.43 11.26
CA MET A 1 5.48 12.97 11.33
C MET A 1 6.33 12.53 10.15
N HIS A 2 7.41 11.77 10.35
CA HIS A 2 8.22 11.27 9.23
C HIS A 2 7.65 9.95 8.73
N ASP A 3 7.60 9.75 7.41
CA ASP A 3 7.10 8.52 6.78
C ASP A 3 7.79 7.25 7.33
N SER A 4 9.03 7.37 7.81
CA SER A 4 9.77 6.29 8.48
C SER A 4 9.03 5.71 9.69
N GLN A 5 8.26 6.52 10.42
CA GLN A 5 7.48 6.10 11.59
C GLN A 5 6.22 5.33 11.20
N GLY A 6 5.74 5.46 9.96
CA GLY A 6 4.51 4.80 9.49
C GLY A 6 4.69 3.35 9.06
N LEU A 7 5.92 2.92 8.72
CA LEU A 7 6.16 1.58 8.19
C LEU A 7 5.94 0.48 9.23
N GLU A 8 6.44 0.68 10.46
CA GLU A 8 6.32 -0.35 11.49
C GLU A 8 4.87 -0.59 11.93
N PRO A 9 4.07 0.46 12.26
CA PRO A 9 2.65 0.29 12.57
C PRO A 9 1.88 -0.35 11.42
N LEU A 10 2.17 0.04 10.17
CA LEU A 10 1.52 -0.53 8.98
C LEU A 10 1.75 -2.04 8.88
N VAL A 11 3.00 -2.49 9.01
CA VAL A 11 3.33 -3.91 8.88
C VAL A 11 2.77 -4.73 10.06
N ARG A 12 2.70 -4.15 11.27
CA ARG A 12 2.06 -4.78 12.43
C ARG A 12 0.54 -4.88 12.29
N GLY A 13 -0.08 -3.92 11.62
CA GLY A 13 -1.53 -3.85 11.41
C GLY A 13 -2.07 -4.73 10.27
N ILE A 14 -1.22 -5.52 9.60
CA ILE A 14 -1.68 -6.41 8.51
C ILE A 14 -2.58 -7.50 9.11
N PRO A 15 -3.88 -7.55 8.75
CA PRO A 15 -4.77 -8.58 9.27
C PRO A 15 -4.38 -9.97 8.71
N PRO A 16 -4.78 -11.06 9.36
CA PRO A 16 -4.51 -12.41 8.88
C PRO A 16 -5.01 -12.60 7.44
N ILE A 17 -4.07 -12.79 6.51
CA ILE A 17 -4.38 -12.99 5.09
C ILE A 17 -4.71 -14.47 4.88
N ARG A 18 -5.86 -14.74 4.25
CA ARG A 18 -6.26 -16.10 3.87
C ARG A 18 -5.19 -16.70 2.95
N SER A 19 -4.56 -17.76 3.41
CA SER A 19 -3.62 -18.56 2.63
C SER A 19 -4.39 -19.59 1.81
N ARG A 20 -3.92 -19.87 0.58
CA ARG A 20 -4.50 -20.92 -0.28
C ARG A 20 -4.37 -22.32 0.34
N ARG A 21 -3.33 -22.54 1.15
CA ARG A 21 -3.06 -23.78 1.92
C ARG A 21 -2.34 -23.43 3.22
N GLY A 22 -2.67 -24.13 4.31
CA GLY A 22 -2.04 -23.98 5.64
C GLY A 22 -2.58 -22.81 6.49
N PRO A 23 -1.97 -22.51 7.65
CA PRO A 23 -2.39 -21.43 8.55
C PRO A 23 -2.39 -20.05 7.88
N ARG A 24 -3.26 -19.14 8.35
CA ARG A 24 -3.33 -17.76 7.85
C ARG A 24 -1.98 -17.07 8.03
N ARG A 25 -1.54 -16.34 7.01
CA ARG A 25 -0.29 -15.57 7.09
C ARG A 25 -0.57 -14.22 7.74
N GLN A 26 0.13 -13.93 8.84
CA GLN A 26 0.04 -12.63 9.53
C GLN A 26 1.15 -11.65 9.11
N LYS A 27 2.08 -12.08 8.23
CA LYS A 27 3.15 -11.21 7.72
C LYS A 27 3.47 -11.50 6.25
N PRO A 28 3.84 -10.47 5.47
CA PRO A 28 4.23 -10.65 4.08
C PRO A 28 5.59 -11.33 3.97
N ALA A 29 5.77 -12.17 2.95
CA ALA A 29 7.08 -12.77 2.65
C ALA A 29 8.05 -11.72 2.07
N LYS A 30 7.52 -10.74 1.33
CA LYS A 30 8.29 -9.67 0.69
C LYS A 30 7.54 -8.34 0.80
N LEU A 31 8.26 -7.27 1.14
CA LEU A 31 7.76 -5.90 1.22
C LEU A 31 8.51 -5.03 0.19
N HIS A 32 7.76 -4.26 -0.58
CA HIS A 32 8.29 -3.24 -1.49
C HIS A 32 8.05 -1.86 -0.86
N ALA A 33 9.07 -1.00 -0.83
CA ALA A 33 8.94 0.37 -0.38
C ALA A 33 9.73 1.33 -1.28
N ASP A 34 9.30 2.59 -1.28
CA ASP A 34 9.98 3.65 -2.03
C ASP A 34 11.31 4.05 -1.36
N LYS A 35 12.12 4.85 -2.07
CA LYS A 35 13.38 5.43 -1.59
C LYS A 35 13.23 6.23 -0.30
N GLY A 36 12.04 6.79 -0.05
CA GLY A 36 11.71 7.49 1.19
C GLY A 36 11.86 6.61 2.44
N TYR A 37 11.87 5.29 2.29
CA TYR A 37 12.03 4.32 3.39
C TYR A 37 13.45 3.76 3.52
N ASP A 38 14.44 4.33 2.82
CA ASP A 38 15.83 3.86 2.85
C ASP A 38 16.54 4.24 4.16
N TYR A 39 16.09 3.64 5.26
CA TYR A 39 16.68 3.80 6.58
C TYR A 39 17.24 2.47 7.09
N GLY A 40 18.45 2.50 7.63
CA GLY A 40 19.13 1.31 8.14
C GLY A 40 18.34 0.59 9.24
N HIS A 41 17.66 1.33 10.12
CA HIS A 41 16.84 0.74 11.18
C HIS A 41 15.64 -0.04 10.63
N LEU A 42 14.93 0.47 9.61
CA LEU A 42 13.81 -0.23 8.97
C LEU A 42 14.26 -1.52 8.28
N ARG A 43 15.43 -1.49 7.62
CA ARG A 43 16.01 -2.70 6.99
C ARG A 43 16.31 -3.79 8.03
N ARG A 44 16.90 -3.42 9.18
CA ARG A 44 17.17 -4.34 10.30
C ARG A 44 15.86 -4.89 10.90
N TRP A 45 14.88 -4.01 11.12
CA TRP A 45 13.58 -4.36 11.68
C TRP A 45 12.77 -5.33 10.79
N LEU A 46 12.83 -5.16 9.47
CA LEU A 46 12.21 -6.09 8.52
C LEU A 46 12.93 -7.45 8.51
N ARG A 47 14.27 -7.46 8.59
CA ARG A 47 15.06 -8.69 8.66
C ARG A 47 14.79 -9.47 9.95
N SER A 48 14.69 -8.82 11.11
CA SER A 48 14.38 -9.50 12.37
C SER A 48 13.02 -10.19 12.35
N ARG A 49 12.09 -9.73 11.50
CA ARG A 49 10.78 -10.37 11.27
C ARG A 49 10.77 -11.39 10.13
N SER A 50 11.92 -11.70 9.55
CA SER A 50 12.05 -12.58 8.37
C SER A 50 11.26 -12.08 7.15
N ILE A 51 11.09 -10.76 7.01
CA ILE A 51 10.41 -10.15 5.87
C ILE A 51 11.48 -9.71 4.87
N ARG A 52 11.44 -10.26 3.65
CA ARG A 52 12.35 -9.81 2.57
C ARG A 52 11.96 -8.39 2.17
N HIS A 53 12.90 -7.47 2.15
CA HIS A 53 12.59 -6.07 1.82
C HIS A 53 13.25 -5.65 0.51
N ARG A 54 12.47 -5.00 -0.36
CA ARG A 54 12.93 -4.33 -1.57
C ARG A 54 12.68 -2.83 -1.43
N ILE A 55 13.64 -2.16 -0.81
CA ILE A 55 13.66 -0.72 -0.62
C ILE A 55 14.75 -0.17 -1.51
N ALA A 56 14.39 0.75 -2.41
CA ALA A 56 15.37 1.36 -3.31
C ALA A 56 16.33 2.27 -2.54
N ARG A 57 17.63 2.18 -2.83
CA ARG A 57 18.64 3.01 -2.18
C ARG A 57 18.59 4.46 -2.66
N ARG A 58 18.53 5.41 -1.73
CA ARG A 58 18.57 6.85 -2.03
C ARG A 58 19.95 7.18 -2.62
N GLY A 59 19.98 8.01 -3.66
CA GLY A 59 21.22 8.41 -4.36
C GLY A 59 21.89 7.34 -5.24
N VAL A 60 21.49 6.06 -5.17
CA VAL A 60 22.18 4.97 -5.90
C VAL A 60 21.30 4.32 -6.96
N GLU A 61 20.07 3.89 -6.60
CA GLU A 61 19.20 3.20 -7.56
C GLU A 61 18.31 4.19 -8.32
N SER A 62 17.99 3.92 -9.59
CA SER A 62 17.02 4.74 -10.34
C SER A 62 15.59 4.58 -9.78
N SER A 63 14.78 5.64 -9.84
CA SER A 63 13.35 5.59 -9.44
C SER A 63 12.51 4.70 -10.37
N THR A 64 12.94 4.53 -11.62
CA THR A 64 12.24 3.76 -12.66
C THR A 64 12.10 2.27 -12.34
N ARG A 65 13.08 1.66 -11.65
CA ARG A 65 13.05 0.21 -11.35
C ARG A 65 11.96 -0.20 -10.35
N LEU A 66 11.45 0.73 -9.54
CA LEU A 66 10.29 0.49 -8.66
C LEU A 66 8.97 0.42 -9.43
N GLY A 67 8.89 1.03 -10.63
CA GLY A 67 7.66 1.23 -11.38
C GLY A 67 6.85 -0.05 -11.64
N ARG A 68 7.51 -1.18 -11.92
CA ARG A 68 6.83 -2.46 -12.19
C ARG A 68 5.91 -2.93 -11.05
N HIS A 69 6.35 -2.78 -9.80
CA HIS A 69 5.55 -3.17 -8.63
C HIS A 69 4.70 -2.01 -8.11
N ARG A 70 5.17 -0.77 -8.30
CA ARG A 70 4.51 0.44 -7.83
C ARG A 70 3.22 0.75 -8.60
N TRP A 71 3.19 0.42 -9.90
CA TRP A 71 2.05 0.76 -10.75
C TRP A 71 0.73 0.15 -10.30
N VAL A 72 0.72 -1.04 -9.68
CA VAL A 72 -0.54 -1.63 -9.15
C VAL A 72 -1.15 -0.72 -8.07
N VAL A 73 -0.32 -0.16 -7.20
CA VAL A 73 -0.75 0.76 -6.16
C VAL A 73 -1.14 2.12 -6.76
N GLU A 74 -0.30 2.68 -7.63
CA GLU A 74 -0.56 3.98 -8.27
C GLU A 74 -1.83 3.98 -9.10
N ARG A 75 -2.09 2.88 -9.82
CA ARG A 75 -3.32 2.68 -10.59
C ARG A 75 -4.56 2.72 -9.69
N THR A 76 -4.53 2.04 -8.54
CA THR A 76 -5.64 2.08 -7.58
C THR A 76 -5.82 3.48 -7.00
N VAL A 77 -4.73 4.14 -6.63
CA VAL A 77 -4.76 5.54 -6.16
C VAL A 77 -5.32 6.47 -7.24
N SER A 78 -4.98 6.26 -8.51
CA SER A 78 -5.51 7.03 -9.63
C SER A 78 -7.02 6.87 -9.81
N TRP A 79 -7.57 5.66 -9.59
CA TRP A 79 -9.02 5.47 -9.60
C TRP A 79 -9.71 6.20 -8.45
N LEU A 80 -9.14 6.13 -7.25
CA LEU A 80 -9.65 6.87 -6.09
C LEU A 80 -9.58 8.38 -6.32
N ALA A 81 -8.49 8.88 -6.91
CA ALA A 81 -8.33 10.30 -7.25
C ALA A 81 -9.33 10.78 -8.32
N GLY A 82 -9.90 9.87 -9.11
CA GLY A 82 -11.00 10.16 -10.03
C GLY A 82 -12.34 10.43 -9.32
N CYS A 83 -12.49 10.05 -8.05
CA CYS A 83 -13.65 10.38 -7.23
C CYS A 83 -13.46 11.77 -6.61
N ARG A 84 -14.24 12.76 -7.06
CA ARG A 84 -14.09 14.18 -6.67
C ARG A 84 -13.98 14.41 -5.16
N ARG A 85 -14.79 13.72 -4.34
CA ARG A 85 -14.79 13.87 -2.88
C ARG A 85 -13.49 13.38 -2.22
N LEU A 86 -12.75 12.48 -2.87
CA LEU A 86 -11.44 12.02 -2.42
C LEU A 86 -10.28 12.88 -2.93
N HIS A 87 -10.55 13.91 -3.76
CA HIS A 87 -9.52 14.79 -4.23
C HIS A 87 -9.04 15.70 -3.08
N ARG A 88 -7.73 15.95 -3.04
CA ARG A 88 -7.08 16.79 -2.03
C ARG A 88 -7.80 18.15 -2.01
N ARG A 89 -8.36 18.52 -0.85
CA ARG A 89 -9.12 19.77 -0.53
C ARG A 89 -10.65 19.66 -0.45
N TYR A 90 -11.26 18.56 -0.90
CA TYR A 90 -12.73 18.43 -0.80
C TYR A 90 -13.18 18.03 0.59
N GLU A 91 -12.63 16.94 1.12
CA GLU A 91 -12.95 16.47 2.46
C GLU A 91 -11.78 16.80 3.39
N ARG A 92 -12.05 17.61 4.41
CA ARG A 92 -11.06 18.06 5.41
C ARG A 92 -11.08 17.23 6.67
N GLU A 93 -12.17 16.52 6.91
CA GLU A 93 -12.38 15.68 8.08
C GLU A 93 -12.00 14.23 7.77
N ALA A 94 -11.24 13.62 8.69
CA ALA A 94 -10.66 12.30 8.47
C ALA A 94 -11.72 11.20 8.39
N GLU A 95 -12.80 11.31 9.17
CA GLU A 95 -13.91 10.35 9.18
C GLU A 95 -14.63 10.32 7.84
N HIS A 96 -15.07 11.49 7.34
CA HIS A 96 -15.68 11.61 6.02
C HIS A 96 -14.76 11.09 4.90
N PHE A 97 -13.47 11.40 4.97
CA PHE A 97 -12.52 10.90 3.98
C PHE A 97 -12.44 9.36 3.98
N LEU A 98 -12.46 8.73 5.16
CA LEU A 98 -12.45 7.28 5.31
C LEU A 98 -13.72 6.65 4.73
N ASP A 99 -14.89 7.22 5.03
CA ASP A 99 -16.18 6.74 4.55
C ASP A 99 -16.31 6.83 3.02
N PHE A 100 -15.94 7.99 2.45
CA PHE A 100 -15.89 8.13 0.98
C PHE A 100 -14.86 7.19 0.35
N GLY A 101 -13.78 6.87 1.06
CA GLY A 101 -12.81 5.86 0.65
C GLY A 101 -13.45 4.49 0.49
N GLY A 102 -14.26 4.08 1.47
CA GLY A 102 -15.04 2.84 1.42
C GLY A 102 -16.04 2.82 0.26
N ILE A 103 -16.82 3.89 0.08
CA ILE A 103 -17.80 4.01 -1.00
C ILE A 103 -17.12 3.95 -2.38
N ALA A 104 -16.01 4.67 -2.56
CA ALA A 104 -15.26 4.64 -3.82
C ALA A 104 -14.69 3.24 -4.11
N ALA A 105 -14.15 2.56 -3.10
CA ALA A 105 -13.64 1.20 -3.25
C ALA A 105 -14.75 0.22 -3.66
N ALA A 106 -15.94 0.30 -3.05
CA ALA A 106 -17.09 -0.50 -3.41
C ALA A 106 -17.54 -0.25 -4.86
N LEU A 107 -17.64 1.02 -5.27
CA LEU A 107 -18.00 1.42 -6.63
C LEU A 107 -16.99 0.92 -7.68
N ILE A 108 -15.69 1.08 -7.41
CA ILE A 108 -14.61 0.59 -8.27
C ILE A 108 -14.67 -0.94 -8.40
N GLY A 109 -14.86 -1.63 -7.27
CA GLY A 109 -14.99 -3.09 -7.22
C GLY A 109 -16.17 -3.58 -8.05
N TYR A 110 -17.35 -2.98 -7.88
CA TYR A 110 -18.56 -3.31 -8.64
C TYR A 110 -18.34 -3.15 -10.15
N ARG A 111 -17.80 -2.01 -10.60
CA ARG A 111 -17.51 -1.75 -12.02
C ARG A 111 -16.49 -2.72 -12.60
N ARG A 112 -15.57 -3.24 -11.79
CA ARG A 112 -14.54 -4.19 -12.21
C ARG A 112 -15.09 -5.61 -12.31
N LEU A 113 -15.90 -6.04 -11.33
CA LEU A 113 -16.53 -7.36 -11.33
C LEU A 113 -17.53 -7.50 -12.48
N GLY A 114 -18.32 -6.46 -12.76
CA GLY A 114 -19.26 -6.46 -13.89
C GLY A 114 -18.59 -6.58 -15.27
N ARG A 115 -17.28 -6.35 -15.38
CA ARG A 115 -16.50 -6.52 -16.62
C ARG A 115 -15.83 -7.89 -16.75
N VAL A 116 -15.81 -8.68 -15.68
CA VAL A 116 -15.21 -10.03 -15.66
C VAL A 116 -16.29 -11.11 -15.90
N SER A 117 -17.56 -10.77 -15.66
CA SER A 117 -18.71 -11.67 -15.84
C SER A 117 -19.37 -11.56 -17.22
N THR A 118 -18.70 -10.99 -18.22
CA THR A 118 -19.14 -10.91 -19.63
C THR A 118 -17.98 -11.34 -20.51
#